data_AF-A0A015IYE4-F1
#
_entry.id   AF-A0A015IYE4-F1
#
_cell.length_a   1.000
_cell.length_b   1.000
_cell.length_c   1.000
_cell.angle_alpha   90.00
_cell.angle_beta   90.00
_cell.angle_gamma   90.00
#
_symmetry.space_group_name_H-M   'P 1'
#
loop_
_entity.id
_entity.type
_entity.pdbx_description
1 polymer ?
#
loop_
_entity_poly.entity_id
_entity_poly.type
_entity_poly.pdbx_seq_one_letter_code
_entity_poly.pdbx_strand_id
1 'polypeptide(L)'
;MIEFVNNTLLFNISLRIKHYLIGPPKPSWDLKFHQIWAMIKSMSENTSTMTIEQMQSVSFQPDPTPAGVMINEFKINNKYKHEAQVHLNKILKPYEHVLDPEWKNLKDGGINAEWVHVPNDGWEKREIRKTILYFHGGAYYLCNKDSYRNVTGSLSKWTNARVLAIDYQLAPQNPFPAALQDALAAYLYLLNPSKDTGFEPLNPKNIVIAGDSAGGGLSLALGLAIRDAGLPSCTGISCWSPWVDLTQSTPSMQDDECADYIPKFNGNNIIHAESQVFSEYKEKTAALTENIKKQNLGPKIWHDSFDRPDGALQFYAPNEGLAIPYVSPMLAESLGNLPPLLLVAGDEERIRDEVIYLAHRSAEPTKYKGPSYNAGKFEKSPFQTPTNTTLEVYEEMPHVFQMMEHPSTTKSYERTSEFINRVINSPNEPLPPSSYNYINVKGEFNPLKERHKKVLNWEEIGIVPSVTRNEFDSTSHTSHRLTPKLLVSIGIISVLAYILY
;
A
#
# COMPACT_ATOMS: atom_id res chain seq x y z
N MET A 1 -19.48 -26.38 -9.16
CA MET A 1 -19.38 -25.74 -10.49
C MET A 1 -20.72 -25.16 -10.95
N ILE A 2 -21.80 -25.95 -11.07
CA ILE A 2 -23.15 -25.45 -11.45
C ILE A 2 -23.70 -24.45 -10.40
N GLU A 3 -23.62 -24.75 -9.10
CA GLU A 3 -24.05 -23.80 -8.05
C GLU A 3 -23.19 -22.51 -8.02
N PHE A 4 -21.90 -22.60 -8.33
CA PHE A 4 -21.00 -21.45 -8.39
C PHE A 4 -21.31 -20.52 -9.56
N VAL A 5 -21.55 -21.11 -10.75
CA VAL A 5 -22.00 -20.37 -11.94
C VAL A 5 -23.36 -19.74 -11.68
N ASN A 6 -24.30 -20.47 -11.06
CA ASN A 6 -25.62 -19.96 -10.74
C ASN A 6 -25.55 -18.79 -9.73
N ASN A 7 -24.72 -18.87 -8.69
CA ASN A 7 -24.60 -17.81 -7.69
C ASN A 7 -23.87 -16.56 -8.23
N THR A 8 -22.84 -16.75 -9.07
CA THR A 8 -22.16 -15.64 -9.75
C THR A 8 -23.08 -14.97 -10.77
N LEU A 9 -23.90 -15.76 -11.47
CA LEU A 9 -24.90 -15.25 -12.41
C LEU A 9 -25.99 -14.47 -11.67
N LEU A 10 -26.52 -14.99 -10.56
CA LEU A 10 -27.52 -14.32 -9.74
C LEU A 10 -26.99 -13.03 -9.12
N PHE A 11 -25.75 -13.02 -8.63
CA PHE A 11 -25.08 -11.81 -8.14
C PHE A 11 -25.02 -10.74 -9.24
N ASN A 12 -24.55 -11.11 -10.44
CA ASN A 12 -24.44 -10.20 -11.57
C ASN A 12 -25.80 -9.68 -12.05
N ILE A 13 -26.82 -10.54 -12.11
CA ILE A 13 -28.19 -10.14 -12.47
C ILE A 13 -28.75 -9.17 -11.43
N SER A 14 -28.64 -9.51 -10.14
CA SER A 14 -29.11 -8.67 -9.04
C SER A 14 -28.43 -7.29 -9.05
N LEU A 15 -27.11 -7.27 -9.25
CA LEU A 15 -26.34 -6.03 -9.30
C LEU A 15 -26.71 -5.16 -10.50
N ARG A 16 -26.90 -5.77 -11.68
CA ARG A 16 -27.39 -5.05 -12.88
C ARG A 16 -28.76 -4.43 -12.63
N ILE A 17 -29.69 -5.19 -12.05
CA ILE A 17 -31.02 -4.69 -11.70
C ILE A 17 -30.90 -3.52 -10.72
N LYS A 18 -30.11 -3.65 -9.66
CA LYS A 18 -29.87 -2.56 -8.69
C LYS A 18 -29.27 -1.32 -9.36
N HIS A 19 -28.26 -1.50 -10.21
CA HIS A 19 -27.62 -0.39 -10.92
C HIS A 19 -28.63 0.42 -11.75
N TYR A 20 -29.52 -0.23 -12.50
CA TYR A 20 -30.50 0.48 -13.34
C TYR A 20 -31.75 0.97 -12.60
N LEU A 21 -32.16 0.32 -11.49
CA LEU A 21 -33.35 0.71 -10.73
C LEU A 21 -33.07 1.74 -9.63
N ILE A 22 -31.92 1.64 -8.96
CA ILE A 22 -31.54 2.47 -7.80
C ILE A 22 -30.41 3.43 -8.17
N GLY A 23 -29.50 2.99 -9.03
CA GLY A 23 -28.26 3.70 -9.36
C GLY A 23 -27.01 3.04 -8.77
N PRO A 24 -25.82 3.41 -9.25
CA PRO A 24 -24.56 3.07 -8.61
C PRO A 24 -24.37 3.80 -7.27
N PRO A 25 -23.43 3.37 -6.41
CA PRO A 25 -23.07 4.07 -5.18
C PRO A 25 -22.59 5.52 -5.41
N LYS A 26 -21.98 5.79 -6.57
CA LYS A 26 -21.59 7.14 -6.99
C LYS A 26 -21.99 7.40 -8.45
N PRO A 27 -22.50 8.59 -8.78
CA PRO A 27 -23.05 8.90 -10.10
C PRO A 27 -22.12 8.65 -11.30
N SER A 28 -20.81 8.84 -11.13
CA SER A 28 -19.83 8.64 -12.23
C SER A 28 -19.57 7.18 -12.56
N TRP A 29 -19.97 6.24 -11.71
CA TRP A 29 -19.65 4.84 -11.88
C TRP A 29 -20.60 4.17 -12.85
N ASP A 30 -20.09 3.80 -14.02
CA ASP A 30 -20.81 2.97 -14.95
C ASP A 30 -21.03 1.55 -14.40
N LEU A 31 -21.74 0.72 -15.16
CA LEU A 31 -22.05 -0.64 -14.74
C LEU A 31 -20.78 -1.50 -14.54
N LYS A 32 -19.74 -1.31 -15.36
CA LYS A 32 -18.51 -2.10 -15.30
C LYS A 32 -17.71 -1.74 -14.04
N PHE A 33 -17.59 -0.45 -13.75
CA PHE A 33 -16.97 0.05 -12.52
C PHE A 33 -17.73 -0.46 -11.29
N HIS A 34 -19.07 -0.30 -11.26
CA HIS A 34 -19.91 -0.78 -10.16
C HIS A 34 -19.78 -2.29 -9.95
N GLN A 35 -19.66 -3.08 -11.03
CA GLN A 35 -19.43 -4.53 -10.97
C GLN A 35 -18.10 -4.90 -10.30
N ILE A 36 -17.01 -4.28 -10.73
CA ILE A 36 -15.68 -4.55 -10.16
C ILE A 36 -15.64 -4.12 -8.69
N TRP A 37 -16.13 -2.92 -8.38
CA TRP A 37 -16.23 -2.42 -7.01
C TRP A 37 -17.02 -3.39 -6.11
N ALA A 38 -18.19 -3.84 -6.56
CA ALA A 38 -19.04 -4.74 -5.77
C ALA A 38 -18.42 -6.13 -5.60
N MET A 39 -17.68 -6.60 -6.60
CA MET A 39 -16.94 -7.87 -6.52
C MET A 39 -15.83 -7.79 -5.48
N ILE A 40 -15.00 -6.74 -5.52
CA ILE A 40 -13.90 -6.53 -4.54
C ILE A 40 -14.47 -6.39 -3.14
N LYS A 41 -15.53 -5.58 -2.97
CA LYS A 41 -16.21 -5.40 -1.68
C LYS A 41 -16.71 -6.73 -1.12
N SER A 42 -17.41 -7.51 -1.94
CA SER A 42 -17.91 -8.83 -1.55
C SER A 42 -16.78 -9.80 -1.13
N MET A 43 -15.64 -9.77 -1.82
CA MET A 43 -14.47 -10.57 -1.42
C MET A 43 -13.89 -10.12 -0.08
N SER A 44 -13.82 -8.82 0.17
CA SER A 44 -13.31 -8.29 1.45
C SER A 44 -14.23 -8.51 2.65
N GLU A 45 -15.54 -8.65 2.44
CA GLU A 45 -16.53 -8.87 3.50
C GLU A 45 -16.68 -10.36 3.89
N ASN A 46 -16.26 -11.30 3.02
CA ASN A 46 -16.48 -12.74 3.18
C ASN A 46 -15.22 -13.54 3.55
N THR A 47 -14.25 -12.91 4.20
CA THR A 47 -12.94 -13.51 4.52
C THR A 47 -12.99 -14.56 5.64
N SER A 48 -14.04 -14.58 6.48
CA SER A 48 -14.14 -15.44 7.68
C SER A 48 -14.18 -16.93 7.37
N THR A 49 -14.38 -17.30 6.11
CA THR A 49 -14.46 -18.70 5.65
C THR A 49 -13.17 -19.20 5.01
N MET A 50 -12.16 -18.34 4.82
CA MET A 50 -10.90 -18.67 4.15
C MET A 50 -9.72 -18.50 5.10
N THR A 51 -8.74 -19.41 5.01
CA THR A 51 -7.47 -19.24 5.70
C THR A 51 -6.62 -18.17 5.01
N ILE A 52 -5.56 -17.70 5.67
CA ILE A 52 -4.65 -16.70 5.10
C ILE A 52 -3.99 -17.20 3.81
N GLU A 53 -3.56 -18.46 3.80
CA GLU A 53 -2.92 -19.10 2.66
C GLU A 53 -3.89 -19.26 1.48
N GLN A 54 -5.17 -19.52 1.76
CA GLN A 54 -6.20 -19.58 0.72
C GLN A 54 -6.44 -18.22 0.09
N MET A 55 -6.53 -17.15 0.89
CA MET A 55 -6.67 -15.80 0.35
C MET A 55 -5.42 -15.39 -0.46
N GLN A 56 -4.23 -15.71 0.04
CA GLN A 56 -2.97 -15.51 -0.69
C GLN A 56 -2.99 -16.20 -2.06
N SER A 57 -3.30 -17.50 -2.08
CA SER A 57 -3.40 -18.29 -3.32
C SER A 57 -4.40 -17.72 -4.34
N VAL A 58 -5.56 -17.22 -3.88
CA VAL A 58 -6.55 -16.55 -4.74
C VAL A 58 -6.05 -15.19 -5.21
N SER A 59 -5.35 -14.43 -4.37
CA SER A 59 -4.83 -13.11 -4.73
C SER A 59 -3.62 -13.12 -5.66
N PHE A 60 -2.92 -14.26 -5.79
CA PHE A 60 -1.73 -14.41 -6.63
C PHE A 60 -2.05 -14.79 -8.08
N GLN A 61 -3.34 -14.84 -8.45
CA GLN A 61 -3.71 -15.14 -9.83
C GLN A 61 -3.15 -14.05 -10.76
N PRO A 62 -2.47 -14.44 -11.84
CA PRO A 62 -1.80 -13.48 -12.72
C PRO A 62 -2.82 -12.64 -13.47
N ASP A 63 -2.59 -11.32 -13.50
CA ASP A 63 -3.31 -10.42 -14.37
C ASP A 63 -2.75 -10.52 -15.80
N PRO A 64 -3.61 -10.39 -16.83
CA PRO A 64 -3.13 -10.38 -18.21
C PRO A 64 -2.19 -9.20 -18.42
N THR A 65 -1.07 -9.48 -19.08
CA THR A 65 -0.13 -8.43 -19.49
C THR A 65 -0.76 -7.57 -20.60
N PRO A 66 -0.74 -6.22 -20.50
CA PRO A 66 -1.28 -5.37 -21.54
C PRO A 66 -0.60 -5.62 -22.90
N ALA A 67 -1.38 -5.56 -23.99
CA ALA A 67 -0.85 -5.81 -25.34
C ALA A 67 0.37 -4.92 -25.66
N GLY A 68 1.47 -5.49 -26.16
CA GLY A 68 2.70 -4.74 -26.45
C GLY A 68 3.56 -4.41 -25.23
N VAL A 69 3.37 -5.13 -24.11
CA VAL A 69 4.29 -5.13 -22.95
C VAL A 69 5.00 -6.48 -22.89
N MET A 70 6.27 -6.46 -22.52
CA MET A 70 7.14 -7.61 -22.30
C MET A 70 7.43 -7.76 -20.80
N ILE A 71 7.42 -9.02 -20.34
CA ILE A 71 7.76 -9.40 -18.96
C ILE A 71 9.01 -10.26 -19.01
N ASN A 72 10.05 -9.88 -18.27
CA ASN A 72 11.26 -10.69 -18.07
C ASN A 72 11.39 -11.03 -16.59
N GLU A 73 11.04 -12.25 -16.23
CA GLU A 73 11.13 -12.75 -14.86
C GLU A 73 12.54 -13.20 -14.51
N PHE A 74 12.96 -12.91 -13.28
CA PHE A 74 14.26 -13.31 -12.76
C PHE A 74 14.23 -13.34 -11.24
N LYS A 75 15.39 -13.64 -10.66
CA LYS A 75 15.56 -13.69 -9.21
C LYS A 75 16.70 -12.80 -8.74
N ILE A 76 16.39 -11.82 -7.90
CA ILE A 76 17.40 -11.00 -7.23
C ILE A 76 18.13 -11.89 -6.22
N ASN A 77 19.46 -11.89 -6.29
CA ASN A 77 20.32 -12.74 -5.47
C ASN A 77 20.22 -12.37 -3.97
N ASN A 78 20.32 -13.37 -3.09
CA ASN A 78 20.22 -13.19 -1.64
C ASN A 78 21.27 -12.22 -1.06
N LYS A 79 22.40 -12.01 -1.75
CA LYS A 79 23.44 -11.05 -1.32
C LYS A 79 22.87 -9.66 -1.02
N TYR A 80 21.87 -9.21 -1.78
CA TYR A 80 21.26 -7.89 -1.57
C TYR A 80 20.36 -7.85 -0.32
N LYS A 81 19.76 -8.98 0.08
CA LYS A 81 19.05 -9.05 1.38
C LYS A 81 20.01 -8.91 2.55
N HIS A 82 21.19 -9.54 2.46
CA HIS A 82 22.24 -9.39 3.45
C HIS A 82 22.78 -7.95 3.51
N GLU A 83 23.01 -7.32 2.35
CA GLU A 83 23.42 -5.91 2.28
C GLU A 83 22.35 -4.98 2.88
N ALA A 84 21.08 -5.17 2.52
CA ALA A 84 19.96 -4.46 3.11
C ALA A 84 19.90 -4.65 4.63
N GLN A 85 20.15 -5.87 5.13
CA GLN A 85 20.16 -6.15 6.57
C GLN A 85 21.19 -5.33 7.33
N VAL A 86 22.36 -5.06 6.75
CA VAL A 86 23.40 -4.24 7.39
C VAL A 86 22.89 -2.82 7.63
N HIS A 87 22.21 -2.24 6.65
CA HIS A 87 21.59 -0.91 6.78
C HIS A 87 20.41 -0.93 7.77
N LEU A 88 19.54 -1.94 7.68
CA LEU A 88 18.38 -2.07 8.57
C LEU A 88 18.79 -2.29 10.02
N ASN A 89 19.83 -3.09 10.30
CA ASN A 89 20.36 -3.27 11.65
C ASN A 89 20.76 -1.94 12.32
N LYS A 90 21.25 -0.98 11.52
CA LYS A 90 21.61 0.36 12.02
C LYS A 90 20.36 1.19 12.35
N ILE A 91 19.44 1.32 11.40
CA ILE A 91 18.29 2.24 11.56
C ILE A 91 17.19 1.67 12.46
N LEU A 92 17.08 0.34 12.58
CA LEU A 92 16.11 -0.33 13.45
C LEU A 92 16.63 -0.53 14.88
N LYS A 93 17.90 -0.21 15.17
CA LYS A 93 18.48 -0.37 16.49
C LYS A 93 17.65 0.27 17.62
N PRO A 94 17.06 1.47 17.48
CA PRO A 94 16.22 2.07 18.51
C PRO A 94 14.93 1.27 18.80
N TYR A 95 14.48 0.44 17.86
CA TYR A 95 13.22 -0.31 17.92
C TYR A 95 13.43 -1.81 18.19
N GLU A 96 14.67 -2.27 18.36
CA GLU A 96 15.01 -3.70 18.48
C GLU A 96 14.21 -4.44 19.57
N HIS A 97 13.79 -3.72 20.61
CA HIS A 97 13.01 -4.24 21.72
C HIS A 97 11.56 -4.66 21.37
N VAL A 98 11.01 -4.17 20.25
CA VAL A 98 9.66 -4.52 19.75
C VAL A 98 9.69 -5.32 18.45
N LEU A 99 10.86 -5.87 18.07
CA LEU A 99 11.02 -6.68 16.87
C LEU A 99 11.20 -8.16 17.22
N ASP A 100 10.59 -9.04 16.43
CA ASP A 100 10.88 -10.47 16.50
C ASP A 100 12.32 -10.73 16.01
N PRO A 101 13.26 -11.17 16.87
CA PRO A 101 14.66 -11.36 16.49
C PRO A 101 14.86 -12.35 15.34
N GLU A 102 13.88 -13.20 15.03
CA GLU A 102 13.92 -14.10 13.88
C GLU A 102 14.05 -13.38 12.53
N TRP A 103 13.68 -12.10 12.42
CA TRP A 103 13.87 -11.34 11.16
C TRP A 103 15.33 -11.28 10.72
N LYS A 104 16.29 -11.47 11.65
CA LYS A 104 17.71 -11.53 11.34
C LYS A 104 18.12 -12.85 10.66
N ASN A 105 17.31 -13.90 10.79
CA ASN A 105 17.57 -15.22 10.24
C ASN A 105 17.07 -15.31 8.79
N LEU A 106 17.83 -14.73 7.88
CA LEU A 106 17.53 -14.75 6.45
C LEU A 106 17.53 -16.20 5.93
N LYS A 107 16.39 -16.62 5.38
CA LYS A 107 16.29 -17.88 4.63
C LYS A 107 16.91 -17.70 3.24
N ASP A 108 17.60 -18.73 2.77
CA ASP A 108 18.09 -18.76 1.39
C ASP A 108 16.91 -18.84 0.43
N GLY A 109 16.73 -17.80 -0.38
CA GLY A 109 15.51 -17.71 -1.17
C GLY A 109 15.45 -16.63 -2.24
N GLY A 110 16.42 -15.72 -2.37
CA GLY A 110 16.37 -14.60 -3.32
C GLY A 110 15.07 -13.79 -3.24
N ILE A 111 14.83 -12.93 -4.23
CA ILE A 111 13.55 -12.21 -4.40
C ILE A 111 13.09 -12.44 -5.84
N ASN A 112 11.88 -12.99 -6.03
CA ASN A 112 11.32 -13.10 -7.37
C ASN A 112 10.99 -11.69 -7.85
N ALA A 113 11.41 -11.38 -9.08
CA ALA A 113 11.27 -10.06 -9.65
C ALA A 113 10.97 -10.16 -11.13
N GLU A 114 10.44 -9.09 -11.70
CA GLU A 114 10.28 -8.98 -13.14
C GLU A 114 10.52 -7.56 -13.65
N TRP A 115 11.14 -7.49 -14.82
CA TRP A 115 11.14 -6.28 -15.63
C TRP A 115 9.90 -6.25 -16.49
N VAL A 116 9.12 -5.18 -16.38
CA VAL A 116 7.94 -4.90 -17.19
C VAL A 116 8.23 -3.70 -18.07
N HIS A 117 8.20 -3.89 -19.39
CA HIS A 117 8.59 -2.83 -20.32
C HIS A 117 7.96 -2.95 -21.72
N VAL A 118 7.97 -1.85 -22.47
CA VAL A 118 7.64 -1.87 -23.91
C VAL A 118 8.84 -2.48 -24.68
N PRO A 119 8.62 -3.39 -25.65
CA PRO A 119 9.70 -4.00 -26.41
C PRO A 119 10.45 -2.97 -27.26
N ASN A 120 11.74 -3.20 -27.50
CA ASN A 120 12.61 -2.32 -28.28
C ASN A 120 12.66 -0.86 -27.78
N ASP A 121 12.48 -0.64 -26.49
CA ASP A 121 12.54 0.70 -25.86
C ASP A 121 13.95 1.35 -25.94
N GLY A 122 15.00 0.56 -26.24
CA GLY A 122 16.38 1.03 -26.32
C GLY A 122 16.93 1.51 -24.97
N TRP A 123 16.29 1.14 -23.86
CA TRP A 123 16.58 1.64 -22.52
C TRP A 123 18.06 1.50 -22.11
N GLU A 124 18.73 0.41 -22.47
CA GLU A 124 20.14 0.18 -22.16
C GLU A 124 21.07 1.22 -22.80
N LYS A 125 20.68 1.74 -23.97
CA LYS A 125 21.43 2.72 -24.77
C LYS A 125 21.13 4.17 -24.38
N ARG A 126 20.11 4.41 -23.55
CA ARG A 126 19.74 5.76 -23.11
C ARG A 126 20.71 6.23 -22.02
N GLU A 127 21.08 7.51 -22.07
CA GLU A 127 21.77 8.18 -20.97
C GLU A 127 20.89 8.23 -19.71
N ILE A 128 19.61 8.59 -19.90
CA ILE A 128 18.59 8.57 -18.85
C ILE A 128 17.76 7.28 -18.96
N ARG A 129 18.08 6.35 -18.07
CA ARG A 129 17.42 5.04 -17.96
C ARG A 129 16.26 5.11 -16.97
N LYS A 130 15.13 5.69 -17.39
CA LYS A 130 13.95 5.85 -16.53
C LYS A 130 13.51 4.49 -15.96
N THR A 131 13.48 4.40 -14.64
CA THR A 131 13.13 3.18 -13.93
C THR A 131 12.14 3.46 -12.81
N ILE A 132 11.13 2.61 -12.70
CA ILE A 132 10.17 2.62 -11.61
C ILE A 132 10.42 1.35 -10.80
N LEU A 133 10.77 1.48 -9.52
CA LEU A 133 10.75 0.36 -8.58
C LEU A 133 9.34 0.31 -7.97
N TYR A 134 8.57 -0.72 -8.31
CA TYR A 134 7.16 -0.82 -7.95
C TYR A 134 6.90 -1.86 -6.86
N PHE A 135 6.12 -1.47 -5.86
CA PHE A 135 5.62 -2.37 -4.82
C PHE A 135 4.09 -2.46 -4.89
N HIS A 136 3.60 -3.69 -5.01
CA HIS A 136 2.17 -3.95 -5.09
C HIS A 136 1.44 -3.65 -3.77
N GLY A 137 0.14 -3.33 -3.83
CA GLY A 137 -0.75 -3.31 -2.68
C GLY A 137 -1.16 -4.70 -2.20
N GLY A 138 -2.15 -4.77 -1.30
CA GLY A 138 -2.62 -6.05 -0.72
C GLY A 138 -2.39 -6.17 0.78
N ALA A 139 -2.43 -5.06 1.51
CA ALA A 139 -2.37 -5.03 2.98
C ALA A 139 -1.15 -5.77 3.61
N TYR A 140 -0.04 -5.87 2.87
CA TYR A 140 1.17 -6.63 3.21
C TYR A 140 1.02 -8.16 3.31
N TYR A 141 -0.17 -8.72 3.05
CA TYR A 141 -0.40 -10.17 3.13
C TYR A 141 -1.06 -10.79 1.89
N LEU A 142 -1.45 -9.99 0.90
CA LEU A 142 -2.09 -10.42 -0.35
C LEU A 142 -1.30 -9.92 -1.57
N CYS A 143 -1.67 -10.46 -2.73
CA CYS A 143 -1.17 -10.11 -4.07
C CYS A 143 0.32 -10.40 -4.28
N ASN A 144 0.76 -10.28 -5.53
CA ASN A 144 2.14 -10.46 -5.94
C ASN A 144 2.44 -9.65 -7.22
N LYS A 145 3.66 -9.74 -7.76
CA LYS A 145 4.02 -9.07 -9.03
C LYS A 145 3.12 -9.50 -10.19
N ASP A 146 2.71 -10.77 -10.23
CA ASP A 146 1.93 -11.34 -11.34
C ASP A 146 0.52 -10.74 -11.39
N SER A 147 -0.13 -10.58 -10.24
CA SER A 147 -1.46 -9.96 -10.12
C SER A 147 -1.43 -8.45 -10.37
N TYR A 148 -0.26 -7.85 -10.62
CA TYR A 148 -0.05 -6.42 -10.89
C TYR A 148 0.43 -6.13 -12.31
N ARG A 149 0.48 -7.13 -13.20
CA ARG A 149 0.97 -6.97 -14.58
C ARG A 149 0.17 -5.95 -15.40
N ASN A 150 -1.14 -5.82 -15.16
CA ASN A 150 -1.94 -4.79 -15.81
C ASN A 150 -1.52 -3.37 -15.39
N VAL A 151 -1.32 -3.16 -14.08
CA VAL A 151 -0.90 -1.87 -13.51
C VAL A 151 0.52 -1.51 -13.93
N THR A 152 1.48 -2.42 -13.73
CA THR A 152 2.90 -2.19 -14.05
C THR A 152 3.12 -2.06 -15.56
N GLY A 153 2.41 -2.83 -16.38
CA GLY A 153 2.42 -2.69 -17.84
C GLY A 153 1.85 -1.37 -18.31
N SER A 154 0.76 -0.91 -17.71
CA SER A 154 0.17 0.41 -18.00
C SER A 154 1.12 1.53 -17.59
N LEU A 155 1.70 1.47 -16.39
CA LEU A 155 2.70 2.44 -15.93
C LEU A 155 3.89 2.50 -16.89
N SER A 156 4.42 1.36 -17.33
CA SER A 156 5.52 1.33 -18.30
C SER A 156 5.17 2.07 -19.59
N LYS A 157 3.97 1.83 -20.15
CA LYS A 157 3.49 2.50 -21.36
C LYS A 157 3.33 4.00 -21.16
N TRP A 158 2.64 4.43 -20.11
CA TRP A 158 2.35 5.83 -19.84
C TRP A 158 3.61 6.66 -19.61
N THR A 159 4.63 6.06 -18.98
CA THR A 159 5.84 6.75 -18.54
C THR A 159 7.04 6.57 -19.50
N ASN A 160 6.96 5.61 -20.42
CA ASN A 160 8.11 5.15 -21.22
C ASN A 160 9.32 4.82 -20.33
N ALA A 161 9.05 4.23 -19.16
CA ALA A 161 10.02 3.72 -18.20
C ALA A 161 9.94 2.19 -18.11
N ARG A 162 11.04 1.57 -17.67
CA ARG A 162 11.01 0.16 -17.26
C ARG A 162 10.55 0.08 -15.81
N VAL A 163 9.63 -0.84 -15.52
CA VAL A 163 9.17 -1.10 -14.16
C VAL A 163 9.85 -2.36 -13.65
N LEU A 164 10.52 -2.28 -12.50
CA LEU A 164 10.96 -3.42 -11.73
C LEU A 164 9.91 -3.69 -10.65
N ALA A 165 9.19 -4.81 -10.76
CA ALA A 165 8.26 -5.27 -9.74
C ALA A 165 8.87 -6.46 -9.00
N ILE A 166 8.61 -6.57 -7.68
CA ILE A 166 9.13 -7.64 -6.84
C ILE A 166 8.03 -8.33 -6.04
N ASP A 167 8.21 -9.62 -5.76
CA ASP A 167 7.45 -10.34 -4.75
C ASP A 167 8.15 -10.13 -3.39
N TYR A 168 7.81 -9.03 -2.71
CA TYR A 168 8.32 -8.82 -1.35
C TYR A 168 7.66 -9.82 -0.39
N GLN A 169 8.41 -10.26 0.63
CA GLN A 169 7.91 -11.23 1.61
C GLN A 169 6.66 -10.72 2.34
N LEU A 170 5.64 -11.57 2.38
CA LEU A 170 4.32 -11.25 2.94
C LEU A 170 4.18 -11.70 4.40
N ALA A 171 3.39 -10.92 5.13
CA ALA A 171 2.86 -11.27 6.44
C ALA A 171 1.72 -12.30 6.33
N PRO A 172 1.38 -13.02 7.41
CA PRO A 172 2.09 -13.08 8.70
C PRO A 172 3.28 -14.05 8.68
N GLN A 173 3.55 -14.74 7.56
CA GLN A 173 4.71 -15.66 7.45
C GLN A 173 6.04 -14.93 7.66
N ASN A 174 6.11 -13.66 7.23
CA ASN A 174 7.28 -12.81 7.33
C ASN A 174 6.82 -11.39 7.73
N PRO A 175 6.62 -11.11 9.04
CA PRO A 175 6.23 -9.79 9.49
C PRO A 175 7.38 -8.77 9.26
N PHE A 176 7.08 -7.50 9.54
CA PHE A 176 8.06 -6.42 9.57
C PHE A 176 9.32 -6.83 10.33
N PRO A 177 10.53 -6.55 9.82
CA PRO A 177 10.85 -5.72 8.65
C PRO A 177 11.04 -6.45 7.31
N ALA A 178 10.53 -7.68 7.12
CA ALA A 178 10.86 -8.49 5.93
C ALA A 178 10.55 -7.80 4.58
N ALA A 179 9.35 -7.23 4.41
CA ALA A 179 9.01 -6.52 3.17
C ALA A 179 9.92 -5.31 2.91
N LEU A 180 10.29 -4.56 3.96
CA LEU A 180 11.20 -3.42 3.85
C LEU A 180 12.62 -3.86 3.48
N GLN A 181 13.06 -5.01 4.00
CA GLN A 181 14.34 -5.60 3.64
C GLN A 181 14.39 -5.98 2.17
N ASP A 182 13.32 -6.58 1.64
CA ASP A 182 13.23 -6.92 0.22
C ASP A 182 13.16 -5.69 -0.67
N ALA A 183 12.40 -4.67 -0.26
CA ALA A 183 12.33 -3.39 -0.94
C ALA A 183 13.71 -2.71 -1.02
N LEU A 184 14.46 -2.67 0.08
CA LEU A 184 15.81 -2.11 0.11
C LEU A 184 16.80 -2.96 -0.69
N ALA A 185 16.69 -4.29 -0.63
CA ALA A 185 17.51 -5.19 -1.43
C ALA A 185 17.30 -4.97 -2.94
N ALA A 186 16.06 -4.78 -3.38
CA ALA A 186 15.74 -4.45 -4.77
C ALA A 186 16.29 -3.08 -5.19
N TYR A 187 16.26 -2.09 -4.30
CA TYR A 187 16.87 -0.80 -4.55
C TYR A 187 18.39 -0.90 -4.70
N LEU A 188 19.08 -1.62 -3.79
CA LEU A 188 20.52 -1.85 -3.87
C LEU A 188 20.92 -2.66 -5.11
N TYR A 189 20.08 -3.61 -5.54
CA TYR A 189 20.24 -4.33 -6.81
C TYR A 189 20.27 -3.39 -8.02
N LEU A 190 19.42 -2.36 -8.04
CA LEU A 190 19.40 -1.37 -9.13
C LEU A 190 20.66 -0.48 -9.12
N LEU A 191 21.18 -0.14 -7.93
CA LEU A 191 22.35 0.71 -7.78
C LEU A 191 23.68 -0.02 -8.02
N ASN A 192 23.73 -1.32 -7.72
CA ASN A 192 24.95 -2.11 -7.83
C ASN A 192 24.67 -3.54 -8.35
N PRO A 193 24.13 -3.67 -9.58
CA PRO A 193 23.81 -4.96 -10.16
C PRO A 193 25.05 -5.84 -10.32
N SER A 194 24.86 -7.17 -10.28
CA SER A 194 25.93 -8.10 -10.65
C SER A 194 26.19 -8.01 -12.16
N LYS A 195 27.43 -8.28 -12.59
CA LYS A 195 27.84 -8.18 -14.00
C LYS A 195 27.03 -9.04 -14.98
N ASP A 196 26.40 -10.10 -14.50
CA ASP A 196 25.59 -11.06 -15.24
C ASP A 196 24.11 -10.66 -15.40
N THR A 197 23.68 -9.55 -14.80
CA THR A 197 22.26 -9.10 -14.80
C THR A 197 21.83 -8.41 -16.10
N GLY A 198 22.77 -8.05 -16.98
CA GLY A 198 22.47 -7.47 -18.29
C GLY A 198 22.22 -5.96 -18.30
N PHE A 199 22.41 -5.24 -17.18
CA PHE A 199 22.41 -3.77 -17.16
C PHE A 199 23.50 -3.21 -16.24
N GLU A 200 23.97 -2.00 -16.55
CA GLU A 200 24.95 -1.26 -15.73
C GLU A 200 24.28 -0.56 -14.54
N PRO A 201 25.01 -0.29 -13.45
CA PRO A 201 24.53 0.50 -12.30
C PRO A 201 23.67 1.70 -12.70
N LEU A 202 22.48 1.80 -12.11
CA LEU A 202 21.59 2.92 -12.36
C LEU A 202 21.98 4.12 -11.50
N ASN A 203 21.94 5.30 -12.11
CA ASN A 203 21.95 6.55 -11.36
C ASN A 203 20.66 6.63 -10.51
N PRO A 204 20.73 6.84 -9.18
CA PRO A 204 19.56 7.05 -8.33
C PRO A 204 18.59 8.11 -8.86
N LYS A 205 19.10 9.11 -9.58
CA LYS A 205 18.30 10.17 -10.21
C LYS A 205 17.44 9.72 -11.40
N ASN A 206 17.62 8.49 -11.86
CA ASN A 206 16.79 7.86 -12.89
C ASN A 206 15.71 6.94 -12.30
N ILE A 207 15.67 6.79 -10.97
CA ILE A 207 14.76 5.87 -10.27
C ILE A 207 13.66 6.66 -9.57
N VAL A 208 12.41 6.28 -9.82
CA VAL A 208 11.26 6.63 -8.98
C VAL A 208 10.82 5.37 -8.23
N ILE A 209 10.52 5.52 -6.94
CA ILE A 209 9.87 4.46 -6.15
C ILE A 209 8.37 4.69 -6.24
N ALA A 210 7.59 3.63 -6.50
CA ALA A 210 6.16 3.73 -6.60
C ALA A 210 5.45 2.51 -6.02
N GLY A 211 4.18 2.70 -5.66
CA GLY A 211 3.34 1.62 -5.19
C GLY A 211 1.98 2.11 -4.76
N ASP A 212 1.09 1.18 -4.49
CA ASP A 212 -0.28 1.46 -4.09
C ASP A 212 -0.65 0.80 -2.76
N SER A 213 -1.58 1.36 -2.00
CA SER A 213 -2.04 0.76 -0.74
C SER A 213 -0.85 0.46 0.20
N ALA A 214 -0.73 -0.78 0.68
CA ALA A 214 0.44 -1.26 1.43
C ALA A 214 1.77 -1.04 0.69
N GLY A 215 1.83 -1.23 -0.63
CA GLY A 215 3.02 -0.95 -1.45
C GLY A 215 3.36 0.54 -1.53
N GLY A 216 2.35 1.41 -1.45
CA GLY A 216 2.53 2.85 -1.30
C GLY A 216 3.10 3.23 0.07
N GLY A 217 2.63 2.55 1.12
CA GLY A 217 3.23 2.61 2.46
C GLY A 217 4.69 2.13 2.47
N LEU A 218 4.96 0.99 1.84
CA LEU A 218 6.30 0.41 1.69
C LEU A 218 7.24 1.33 0.90
N SER A 219 6.71 2.02 -0.12
CA SER A 219 7.46 3.01 -0.90
C SER A 219 7.95 4.17 -0.03
N LEU A 220 7.08 4.70 0.83
CA LEU A 220 7.43 5.77 1.78
C LEU A 220 8.36 5.25 2.88
N ALA A 221 8.12 4.05 3.41
CA ALA A 221 8.99 3.41 4.38
C ALA A 221 10.41 3.18 3.81
N LEU A 222 10.53 2.74 2.56
CA LEU A 222 11.80 2.63 1.86
C LEU A 222 12.47 3.99 1.66
N GLY A 223 11.71 5.03 1.30
CA GLY A 223 12.22 6.41 1.21
C GLY A 223 12.83 6.90 2.52
N LEU A 224 12.14 6.67 3.64
CA LEU A 224 12.66 6.95 4.99
C LEU A 224 13.91 6.12 5.30
N ALA A 225 13.90 4.82 4.99
CA ALA A 225 15.03 3.93 5.25
C ALA A 225 16.28 4.33 4.46
N ILE A 226 16.15 4.70 3.18
CA ILE A 226 17.24 5.20 2.34
C ILE A 226 17.83 6.48 2.94
N ARG A 227 16.97 7.44 3.32
CA ARG A 227 17.36 8.71 3.95
C ARG A 227 18.12 8.47 5.26
N ASP A 228 17.56 7.65 6.14
CA ASP A 228 18.08 7.43 7.49
C ASP A 228 19.35 6.57 7.48
N ALA A 229 19.49 5.67 6.49
CA ALA A 229 20.71 4.90 6.28
C ALA A 229 21.85 5.71 5.64
N GLY A 230 21.55 6.91 5.11
CA GLY A 230 22.51 7.74 4.37
C GLY A 230 22.85 7.21 2.98
N LEU A 231 21.92 6.46 2.37
CA LEU A 231 22.06 5.93 1.02
C LEU A 231 21.73 6.99 -0.04
N PRO A 232 22.23 6.86 -1.29
CA PRO A 232 21.85 7.76 -2.37
C PRO A 232 20.32 7.77 -2.54
N SER A 233 19.72 8.97 -2.56
CA SER A 233 18.26 9.13 -2.66
C SER A 233 17.78 8.97 -4.11
N CYS A 234 16.62 8.32 -4.28
CA CYS A 234 15.90 8.28 -5.56
C CYS A 234 15.42 9.69 -5.96
N THR A 235 14.90 9.84 -7.18
CA THR A 235 14.52 11.18 -7.68
C THR A 235 13.09 11.60 -7.30
N GLY A 236 12.25 10.65 -6.90
CA GLY A 236 10.87 10.90 -6.51
C GLY A 236 10.20 9.65 -5.98
N ILE A 237 9.09 9.84 -5.26
CA ILE A 237 8.21 8.77 -4.77
C ILE A 237 6.78 9.07 -5.24
N SER A 238 6.13 8.11 -5.88
CA SER A 238 4.75 8.26 -6.37
C SER A 238 3.87 7.17 -5.80
N CYS A 239 2.92 7.54 -4.94
CA CYS A 239 2.05 6.58 -4.27
C CYS A 239 0.58 6.81 -4.61
N TRP A 240 -0.12 5.71 -4.90
CA TRP A 240 -1.57 5.70 -5.02
C TRP A 240 -2.19 5.13 -3.76
N SER A 241 -3.06 5.88 -3.11
CA SER A 241 -3.77 5.41 -1.92
C SER A 241 -2.82 4.80 -0.86
N PRO A 242 -1.69 5.44 -0.49
CA PRO A 242 -0.71 4.78 0.37
C PRO A 242 -1.26 4.56 1.79
N TRP A 243 -1.16 3.32 2.27
CA TRP A 243 -1.51 2.98 3.66
C TRP A 243 -0.33 3.32 4.58
N VAL A 244 -0.47 4.39 5.38
CA VAL A 244 0.67 5.04 6.07
C VAL A 244 0.52 5.11 7.59
N ASP A 245 -0.64 4.78 8.12
CA ASP A 245 -0.98 4.67 9.53
C ASP A 245 -1.72 3.35 9.81
N LEU A 246 -0.97 2.36 10.31
CA LEU A 246 -1.55 1.05 10.67
C LEU A 246 -2.28 1.08 12.03
N THR A 247 -2.30 2.22 12.71
CA THR A 247 -3.15 2.44 13.90
C THR A 247 -4.59 2.73 13.52
N GLN A 248 -4.84 3.11 12.26
CA GLN A 248 -6.17 3.40 11.71
C GLN A 248 -6.86 4.54 12.45
N SER A 249 -6.08 5.56 12.81
CA SER A 249 -6.50 6.62 13.74
C SER A 249 -7.34 7.72 13.13
N THR A 250 -7.43 7.80 11.80
CA THR A 250 -8.06 8.93 11.10
C THR A 250 -9.58 8.79 10.98
N PRO A 251 -10.34 9.90 10.97
CA PRO A 251 -11.81 9.85 10.94
C PRO A 251 -12.41 9.13 9.74
N SER A 252 -11.82 9.25 8.54
CA SER A 252 -12.32 8.57 7.33
C SER A 252 -12.35 7.04 7.45
N MET A 253 -11.57 6.44 8.36
CA MET A 253 -11.62 5.00 8.62
C MET A 253 -12.99 4.55 9.15
N GLN A 254 -13.69 5.44 9.85
CA GLN A 254 -15.00 5.20 10.47
C GLN A 254 -16.16 5.85 9.71
N ASP A 255 -15.89 6.48 8.56
CA ASP A 255 -16.92 7.17 7.76
C ASP A 255 -17.91 6.16 7.16
N ASP A 256 -19.17 6.27 7.57
CA ASP A 256 -20.27 5.41 7.12
C ASP A 256 -20.81 5.81 5.74
N GLU A 257 -20.56 7.06 5.31
CA GLU A 257 -20.99 7.56 4.00
C GLU A 257 -19.96 7.27 2.89
N CYS A 258 -18.80 6.74 3.27
CA CYS A 258 -17.70 6.43 2.37
C CYS A 258 -18.07 5.25 1.46
N ALA A 259 -18.08 5.47 0.14
CA ALA A 259 -18.35 4.42 -0.84
C ALA A 259 -17.11 3.57 -1.17
N ASP A 260 -16.31 3.22 -0.17
CA ASP A 260 -15.14 2.36 -0.38
C ASP A 260 -15.54 0.88 -0.44
N TYR A 261 -14.71 0.08 -1.11
CA TYR A 261 -14.73 -1.37 -1.00
C TYR A 261 -13.90 -1.87 0.17
N ILE A 262 -12.99 -1.06 0.73
CA ILE A 262 -12.36 -1.39 2.02
C ILE A 262 -13.45 -1.42 3.10
N PRO A 263 -13.54 -2.48 3.91
CA PRO A 263 -14.55 -2.57 4.97
C PRO A 263 -14.28 -1.58 6.10
N LYS A 264 -15.33 -1.22 6.85
CA LYS A 264 -15.19 -0.40 8.06
C LYS A 264 -14.42 -1.17 9.12
N PHE A 265 -13.37 -0.57 9.65
CA PHE A 265 -12.57 -1.16 10.72
C PHE A 265 -13.23 -0.89 12.07
N ASN A 266 -14.15 -1.77 12.49
CA ASN A 266 -14.83 -1.65 13.79
C ASN A 266 -14.05 -2.33 14.93
N GLY A 267 -12.72 -2.16 15.00
CA GLY A 267 -11.87 -2.79 16.03
C GLY A 267 -11.66 -4.30 15.84
N ASN A 268 -12.60 -4.99 15.19
CA ASN A 268 -12.41 -6.34 14.68
C ASN A 268 -11.59 -6.29 13.39
N ASN A 269 -10.43 -6.93 13.43
CA ASN A 269 -9.66 -7.28 12.23
C ASN A 269 -10.54 -8.03 11.22
N ILE A 270 -10.04 -8.05 9.98
CA ILE A 270 -10.52 -8.99 8.98
C ILE A 270 -10.57 -10.38 9.63
N ILE A 271 -11.77 -10.95 9.71
CA ILE A 271 -11.98 -12.26 10.32
C ILE A 271 -11.58 -13.28 9.27
N HIS A 272 -10.77 -14.26 9.64
CA HIS A 272 -10.33 -15.34 8.75
C HIS A 272 -10.54 -16.69 9.42
N ALA A 273 -10.56 -17.75 8.63
CA ALA A 273 -10.53 -19.09 9.18
C ALA A 273 -9.16 -19.36 9.84
N GLU A 274 -9.19 -20.07 10.96
CA GLU A 274 -7.97 -20.49 11.66
C GLU A 274 -7.05 -21.32 10.76
N SER A 275 -5.75 -21.12 10.93
CA SER A 275 -4.68 -21.82 10.20
C SER A 275 -3.47 -22.01 11.09
N GLN A 276 -2.58 -22.91 10.67
CA GLN A 276 -1.31 -23.12 11.37
C GLN A 276 -0.48 -21.84 11.37
N VAL A 277 -0.34 -21.17 10.22
CA VAL A 277 0.45 -19.94 10.11
C VAL A 277 -0.11 -18.85 11.02
N PHE A 278 -1.43 -18.67 11.05
CA PHE A 278 -2.05 -17.66 11.91
C PHE A 278 -1.91 -17.99 13.40
N SER A 279 -1.99 -19.27 13.77
CA SER A 279 -1.77 -19.73 15.15
C SER A 279 -0.34 -19.46 15.60
N GLU A 280 0.65 -19.83 14.78
CA GLU A 280 2.07 -19.56 15.06
C GLU A 280 2.34 -18.06 15.21
N TYR A 281 1.76 -17.23 14.34
CA TYR A 281 1.88 -15.78 14.43
C TYR A 281 1.29 -15.21 15.74
N LYS A 282 0.10 -15.68 16.14
CA LYS A 282 -0.55 -15.30 17.41
C LYS A 282 0.33 -15.67 18.61
N GLU A 283 0.86 -16.89 18.64
CA GLU A 283 1.72 -17.37 19.72
C GLU A 283 3.01 -16.56 19.83
N LYS A 284 3.68 -16.32 18.69
CA LYS A 284 4.91 -15.50 18.64
C LYS A 284 4.66 -14.07 19.09
N THR A 285 3.58 -13.45 18.61
CA THR A 285 3.23 -12.08 18.99
C THR A 285 2.90 -11.98 20.48
N ALA A 286 2.14 -12.93 21.03
CA ALA A 286 1.85 -13.00 22.45
C ALA A 286 3.13 -13.15 23.31
N ALA A 287 4.06 -14.02 22.88
CA ALA A 287 5.34 -14.19 23.56
C ALA A 287 6.20 -12.91 23.51
N LEU A 288 6.22 -12.20 22.38
CA LEU A 288 6.91 -10.92 22.23
C LEU A 288 6.30 -9.85 23.15
N THR A 289 4.97 -9.69 23.16
CA THR A 289 4.24 -8.79 24.05
C THR A 289 4.54 -9.08 25.52
N GLU A 290 4.52 -10.35 25.93
CA GLU A 290 4.89 -10.72 27.30
C GLU A 290 6.33 -10.36 27.65
N ASN A 291 7.27 -10.59 26.72
CA ASN A 291 8.68 -10.24 26.92
C ASN A 291 8.86 -8.73 27.08
N ILE A 292 8.22 -7.92 26.23
CA ILE A 292 8.22 -6.46 26.34
C ILE A 292 7.71 -6.02 27.72
N LYS A 293 6.57 -6.57 28.16
CA LYS A 293 5.95 -6.25 29.47
C LYS A 293 6.83 -6.67 30.65
N LYS A 294 7.45 -7.85 30.62
CA LYS A 294 8.26 -8.40 31.72
C LYS A 294 9.60 -7.70 31.88
N GLN A 295 10.27 -7.40 30.77
CA GLN A 295 11.66 -6.97 30.78
C GLN A 295 11.83 -5.45 30.73
N ASN A 296 10.72 -4.68 30.60
CA ASN A 296 10.73 -3.22 30.43
C ASN A 296 11.78 -2.78 29.40
N LEU A 297 11.78 -3.49 28.26
CA LEU A 297 12.83 -3.39 27.25
C LEU A 297 12.75 -2.04 26.55
N GLY A 298 13.55 -1.08 26.99
CA GLY A 298 13.75 0.19 26.28
C GLY A 298 12.66 1.24 26.51
N PRO A 299 12.80 2.41 25.86
CA PRO A 299 11.83 3.48 25.96
C PRO A 299 10.53 3.08 25.26
N LYS A 300 9.39 3.27 25.91
CA LYS A 300 8.08 3.08 25.28
C LYS A 300 7.96 3.97 24.05
N ILE A 301 7.87 3.35 22.87
CA ILE A 301 7.71 4.06 21.59
C ILE A 301 6.24 4.11 21.13
N TRP A 302 5.33 3.44 21.84
CA TRP A 302 3.93 3.30 21.48
C TRP A 302 2.98 4.01 22.46
N HIS A 303 1.74 4.23 22.01
CA HIS A 303 0.67 4.77 22.83
C HIS A 303 -0.11 3.64 23.55
N ASP A 304 -0.73 3.93 24.70
CA ASP A 304 -1.51 2.94 25.46
C ASP A 304 -2.68 2.35 24.67
N SER A 305 -3.25 3.11 23.73
CA SER A 305 -4.31 2.63 22.83
C SER A 305 -3.88 1.48 21.92
N PHE A 306 -2.58 1.17 21.82
CA PHE A 306 -2.11 0.03 21.03
C PHE A 306 -2.36 -1.29 21.74
N ASP A 307 -2.62 -1.26 23.05
CA ASP A 307 -3.11 -2.45 23.75
C ASP A 307 -4.52 -2.78 23.24
N ARG A 308 -4.67 -3.97 22.67
CA ARG A 308 -5.90 -4.45 22.05
C ARG A 308 -6.41 -5.64 22.86
N PRO A 309 -7.09 -5.40 24.00
CA PRO A 309 -7.55 -6.46 24.91
C PRO A 309 -8.62 -7.38 24.30
N ASP A 310 -9.19 -6.98 23.17
CA ASP A 310 -10.07 -7.81 22.35
C ASP A 310 -9.31 -8.87 21.52
N GLY A 311 -7.98 -8.82 21.51
CA GLY A 311 -7.13 -9.76 20.78
C GLY A 311 -6.90 -9.38 19.32
N ALA A 312 -7.28 -8.17 18.89
CA ALA A 312 -6.99 -7.72 17.54
C ALA A 312 -5.47 -7.54 17.32
N LEU A 313 -4.95 -8.14 16.25
CA LEU A 313 -3.54 -8.13 15.84
C LEU A 313 -3.36 -7.58 14.42
N GLN A 314 -2.45 -6.64 14.22
CA GLN A 314 -1.98 -6.36 12.86
C GLN A 314 -1.11 -7.53 12.38
N PHE A 315 -1.24 -7.95 11.11
CA PHE A 315 -0.41 -9.05 10.58
C PHE A 315 1.00 -8.59 10.21
N TYR A 316 1.12 -7.33 9.79
CA TYR A 316 2.38 -6.81 9.31
C TYR A 316 3.38 -6.55 10.45
N ALA A 317 2.91 -6.11 11.61
CA ALA A 317 3.77 -5.83 12.76
C ALA A 317 3.01 -6.12 14.07
N PRO A 318 3.71 -6.47 15.16
CA PRO A 318 3.10 -6.51 16.48
C PRO A 318 2.52 -5.13 16.83
N ASN A 319 1.49 -5.10 17.68
CA ASN A 319 0.78 -3.86 18.00
C ASN A 319 1.71 -2.81 18.63
N GLU A 320 2.66 -3.22 19.46
CA GLU A 320 3.68 -2.36 20.07
C GLU A 320 4.65 -1.74 19.04
N GLY A 321 4.73 -2.33 17.84
CA GLY A 321 5.55 -1.88 16.73
C GLY A 321 4.85 -0.91 15.77
N LEU A 322 3.57 -0.60 15.94
CA LEU A 322 2.82 0.22 14.96
C LEU A 322 3.32 1.66 14.82
N ALA A 323 3.98 2.18 15.86
CA ALA A 323 4.58 3.53 15.86
C ALA A 323 5.97 3.57 15.22
N ILE A 324 6.53 2.43 14.80
CA ILE A 324 7.81 2.41 14.08
C ILE A 324 7.63 3.19 12.77
N PRO A 325 8.48 4.20 12.46
CA PRO A 325 8.33 5.03 11.27
C PRO A 325 8.28 4.25 9.95
N TYR A 326 8.92 3.08 9.91
CA TYR A 326 8.96 2.21 8.73
C TYR A 326 7.80 1.20 8.67
N VAL A 327 6.97 1.13 9.72
CA VAL A 327 5.69 0.41 9.75
C VAL A 327 4.57 1.39 9.38
N SER A 328 4.53 2.53 10.06
CA SER A 328 3.56 3.61 9.81
C SER A 328 4.31 4.93 9.49
N PRO A 329 4.65 5.20 8.21
CA PRO A 329 5.32 6.44 7.80
C PRO A 329 4.68 7.72 8.32
N MET A 330 3.34 7.75 8.45
CA MET A 330 2.61 8.87 9.06
C MET A 330 3.13 9.24 10.44
N LEU A 331 3.61 8.26 11.20
CA LEU A 331 4.02 8.39 12.59
C LEU A 331 5.51 8.69 12.74
N ALA A 332 6.27 8.78 11.63
CA ALA A 332 7.68 9.15 11.66
C ALA A 332 7.90 10.46 12.42
N GLU A 333 9.01 10.65 13.15
CA GLU A 333 9.31 11.93 13.79
C GLU A 333 9.46 13.09 12.79
N SER A 334 9.98 12.79 11.60
CA SER A 334 10.13 13.73 10.50
C SER A 334 9.90 13.06 9.14
N LEU A 335 9.14 13.76 8.30
CA LEU A 335 8.94 13.48 6.87
C LEU A 335 9.79 14.40 5.98
N GLY A 336 10.71 15.17 6.58
CA GLY A 336 11.60 16.07 5.85
C GLY A 336 12.70 15.35 5.09
N ASN A 337 13.34 16.04 4.16
CA ASN A 337 14.46 15.57 3.35
C ASN A 337 14.17 14.31 2.52
N LEU A 338 12.89 13.97 2.30
CA LEU A 338 12.50 12.98 1.31
C LEU A 338 12.62 13.59 -0.10
N PRO A 339 12.77 12.76 -1.14
CA PRO A 339 12.62 13.24 -2.51
C PRO A 339 11.17 13.73 -2.74
N PRO A 340 10.91 14.44 -3.84
CA PRO A 340 9.57 14.89 -4.20
C PRO A 340 8.53 13.77 -4.13
N LEU A 341 7.34 14.09 -3.64
CA LEU A 341 6.23 13.15 -3.47
C LEU A 341 5.07 13.49 -4.40
N LEU A 342 4.51 12.47 -5.06
CA LEU A 342 3.14 12.48 -5.58
C LEU A 342 2.31 11.53 -4.74
N LEU A 343 1.26 12.05 -4.11
CA LEU A 343 0.34 11.30 -3.27
C LEU A 343 -1.07 11.41 -3.85
N VAL A 344 -1.67 10.28 -4.19
CA VAL A 344 -3.02 10.21 -4.75
C VAL A 344 -3.96 9.53 -3.76
N ALA A 345 -5.19 10.02 -3.63
CA ALA A 345 -6.27 9.35 -2.90
C ALA A 345 -7.60 9.50 -3.64
N GLY A 346 -8.53 8.60 -3.37
CA GLY A 346 -9.94 8.77 -3.68
C GLY A 346 -10.67 9.64 -2.65
N ASP A 347 -11.69 10.40 -3.07
CA ASP A 347 -12.60 11.12 -2.17
C ASP A 347 -13.49 10.15 -1.36
N GLU A 348 -13.78 8.99 -1.94
CA GLU A 348 -14.60 7.91 -1.37
C GLU A 348 -13.74 6.76 -0.83
N GLU A 349 -12.54 7.09 -0.39
CA GLU A 349 -11.57 6.16 0.16
C GLU A 349 -11.48 6.29 1.69
N ARG A 350 -11.47 5.16 2.41
CA ARG A 350 -11.37 5.11 3.88
C ARG A 350 -10.06 5.62 4.41
N ILE A 351 -8.98 5.45 3.66
CA ILE A 351 -7.66 5.93 4.05
C ILE A 351 -7.33 7.33 3.51
N ARG A 352 -8.28 8.05 2.89
CA ARG A 352 -8.01 9.37 2.31
C ARG A 352 -7.41 10.37 3.33
N ASP A 353 -7.88 10.34 4.57
CA ASP A 353 -7.52 11.33 5.58
C ASP A 353 -6.04 11.20 5.97
N GLU A 354 -5.50 9.98 6.02
CA GLU A 354 -4.07 9.78 6.28
C GLU A 354 -3.21 10.22 5.09
N VAL A 355 -3.66 10.04 3.85
CA VAL A 355 -2.93 10.54 2.67
C VAL A 355 -2.89 12.07 2.67
N ILE A 356 -4.03 12.71 2.96
CA ILE A 356 -4.15 14.17 3.07
C ILE A 356 -3.25 14.70 4.18
N TYR A 357 -3.32 14.11 5.38
CA TYR A 357 -2.55 14.59 6.51
C TYR A 357 -1.04 14.41 6.29
N LEU A 358 -0.60 13.30 5.69
CA LEU A 358 0.81 13.04 5.39
C LEU A 358 1.34 14.05 4.37
N ALA A 359 0.52 14.42 3.38
CA ALA A 359 0.88 15.44 2.39
C ALA A 359 1.16 16.80 3.05
N HIS A 360 0.24 17.26 3.89
CA HIS A 360 0.39 18.52 4.61
C HIS A 360 1.56 18.47 5.61
N ARG A 361 1.72 17.36 6.33
CA ARG A 361 2.80 17.18 7.31
C ARG A 361 4.19 17.13 6.67
N SER A 362 4.31 16.53 5.48
CA SER A 362 5.59 16.48 4.75
C SER A 362 5.98 17.84 4.18
N ALA A 363 5.02 18.63 3.70
CA ALA A 363 5.25 19.95 3.09
C ALA A 363 5.31 21.11 4.09
N GLU A 364 4.61 21.02 5.22
CA GLU A 364 4.51 22.07 6.25
C GLU A 364 4.75 21.48 7.66
N PRO A 365 5.91 20.86 7.94
CA PRO A 365 6.13 20.06 9.16
C PRO A 365 6.13 20.88 10.46
N THR A 366 6.29 22.20 10.39
CA THR A 366 6.17 23.10 11.56
C THR A 366 4.73 23.45 11.90
N LYS A 367 3.80 23.24 10.96
CA LYS A 367 2.38 23.58 11.11
C LYS A 367 1.55 22.36 11.49
N TYR A 368 1.84 21.21 10.88
CA TYR A 368 1.14 19.95 11.14
C TYR A 368 2.08 18.99 11.87
N LYS A 369 1.70 18.62 13.09
CA LYS A 369 2.54 17.79 13.97
C LYS A 369 2.29 16.32 13.73
N GLY A 370 3.25 15.49 14.14
CA GLY A 370 3.04 14.04 14.20
C GLY A 370 2.15 13.62 15.38
N PRO A 371 2.09 12.32 15.70
CA PRO A 371 1.37 11.85 16.89
C PRO A 371 1.86 12.54 18.16
N SER A 372 0.98 12.67 19.16
CA SER A 372 1.25 13.40 20.41
C SER A 372 2.49 12.88 21.17
N TYR A 373 2.74 11.58 21.15
CA TYR A 373 3.92 10.94 21.73
C TYR A 373 5.24 11.15 20.95
N ASN A 374 5.17 11.83 19.79
CA ASN A 374 6.31 12.34 19.04
C ASN A 374 6.43 13.87 19.10
N ALA A 375 5.64 14.56 19.93
CA ALA A 375 5.74 16.00 20.10
C ALA A 375 7.17 16.44 20.49
N GLY A 376 7.70 17.46 19.82
CA GLY A 376 9.04 18.00 20.08
C GLY A 376 10.20 17.17 19.53
N LYS A 377 9.94 16.05 18.83
CA LYS A 377 10.98 15.24 18.19
C LYS A 377 11.41 15.78 16.83
N PHE A 378 10.51 16.43 16.09
CA PHE A 378 10.82 17.02 14.78
C PHE A 378 11.96 18.06 14.87
N GLU A 379 11.91 18.95 15.86
CA GLU A 379 12.90 20.01 16.08
C GLU A 379 14.29 19.46 16.43
N LYS A 380 14.37 18.19 16.86
CA LYS A 380 15.62 17.48 17.16
C LYS A 380 16.07 16.58 16.01
N SER A 381 15.20 16.31 15.04
CA SER A 381 15.51 15.46 13.91
C SER A 381 16.56 16.13 13.03
N PRO A 382 17.53 15.41 12.45
CA PRO A 382 18.46 15.99 11.48
C PRO A 382 17.77 16.30 10.13
N PHE A 383 16.55 15.81 9.92
CA PHE A 383 15.82 15.91 8.67
C PHE A 383 14.71 16.98 8.76
N GLN A 384 15.07 18.26 8.71
CA GLN A 384 14.12 19.35 8.95
C GLN A 384 13.65 20.06 7.68
N THR A 385 14.22 19.72 6.51
CA THR A 385 13.86 20.37 5.25
C THR A 385 12.50 19.87 4.79
N PRO A 386 11.49 20.74 4.60
CA PRO A 386 10.19 20.31 4.10
C PRO A 386 10.30 19.59 2.76
N THR A 387 9.49 18.55 2.60
CA THR A 387 9.46 17.75 1.39
C THR A 387 8.52 18.38 0.37
N ASN A 388 8.94 18.44 -0.89
CA ASN A 388 8.08 18.92 -1.98
C ASN A 388 7.00 17.88 -2.25
N THR A 389 5.74 18.24 -2.03
CA THR A 389 4.64 17.26 -2.06
C THR A 389 3.48 17.75 -2.92
N THR A 390 3.05 16.91 -3.85
CA THR A 390 1.81 17.08 -4.62
C THR A 390 0.79 16.07 -4.13
N LEU A 391 -0.36 16.55 -3.66
CA LEU A 391 -1.51 15.76 -3.30
C LEU A 391 -2.61 15.90 -4.35
N GLU A 392 -3.20 14.79 -4.75
CA GLU A 392 -4.35 14.75 -5.66
C GLU A 392 -5.45 13.84 -5.09
N VAL A 393 -6.61 14.43 -4.77
CA VAL A 393 -7.81 13.73 -4.29
C VAL A 393 -8.83 13.67 -5.43
N TYR A 394 -9.21 12.47 -5.87
CA TYR A 394 -10.09 12.27 -7.02
C TYR A 394 -11.54 12.06 -6.59
N GLU A 395 -12.44 12.89 -7.15
CA GLU A 395 -13.87 12.85 -6.88
C GLU A 395 -14.48 11.48 -7.11
N GLU A 396 -15.33 11.05 -6.17
CA GLU A 396 -16.09 9.80 -6.21
C GLU A 396 -15.25 8.52 -6.27
N MET A 397 -13.92 8.62 -6.28
CA MET A 397 -13.08 7.44 -6.45
C MET A 397 -12.89 6.69 -5.12
N PRO A 398 -12.98 5.35 -5.12
CA PRO A 398 -12.64 4.51 -3.98
C PRO A 398 -11.12 4.29 -3.89
N HIS A 399 -10.70 3.46 -2.92
CA HIS A 399 -9.31 3.00 -2.81
C HIS A 399 -8.78 2.46 -4.15
N VAL A 400 -7.51 2.79 -4.49
CA VAL A 400 -6.76 2.29 -5.66
C VAL A 400 -7.63 2.17 -6.93
N PHE A 401 -8.40 3.22 -7.22
CA PHE A 401 -9.31 3.25 -8.37
C PHE A 401 -8.60 3.04 -9.72
N GLN A 402 -7.27 3.19 -9.77
CA GLN A 402 -6.42 2.96 -10.94
C GLN A 402 -6.46 1.51 -11.45
N MET A 403 -6.96 0.56 -10.67
CA MET A 403 -7.23 -0.81 -11.11
C MET A 403 -8.55 -0.95 -11.87
N MET A 404 -9.39 0.08 -11.86
CA MET A 404 -10.70 0.09 -12.51
C MET A 404 -10.70 1.09 -13.67
N GLU A 405 -11.40 0.75 -14.75
CA GLU A 405 -11.53 1.66 -15.89
C GLU A 405 -12.44 2.84 -15.53
N HIS A 406 -11.90 4.05 -15.59
CA HIS A 406 -12.62 5.30 -15.37
C HIS A 406 -11.85 6.47 -16.01
N PRO A 407 -12.51 7.58 -16.41
CA PRO A 407 -11.79 8.80 -16.82
C PRO A 407 -10.79 9.30 -15.76
N SER A 408 -11.16 9.24 -14.47
CA SER A 408 -10.25 9.56 -13.36
C SER A 408 -9.01 8.67 -13.37
N THR A 409 -9.14 7.37 -13.69
CA THR A 409 -8.01 6.45 -13.81
C THR A 409 -7.04 6.94 -14.87
N THR A 410 -7.55 7.27 -16.06
CA THR A 410 -6.73 7.82 -17.15
C THR A 410 -6.00 9.09 -16.71
N LYS A 411 -6.72 10.00 -16.03
CA LYS A 411 -6.14 11.23 -15.49
C LYS A 411 -5.05 10.95 -14.47
N SER A 412 -5.26 10.00 -13.55
CA SER A 412 -4.27 9.61 -12.54
C SER A 412 -3.00 9.01 -13.14
N TYR A 413 -3.11 8.19 -14.20
CA TYR A 413 -1.96 7.70 -14.97
C TYR A 413 -1.21 8.84 -15.69
N GLU A 414 -1.93 9.77 -16.33
CA GLU A 414 -1.35 10.96 -16.97
C GLU A 414 -0.54 11.76 -15.94
N ARG A 415 -1.15 12.08 -14.80
CA ARG A 415 -0.51 12.86 -13.72
C ARG A 415 0.70 12.16 -13.11
N THR A 416 0.62 10.85 -12.93
CA THR A 416 1.75 10.03 -12.50
C THR A 416 2.89 10.07 -13.52
N SER A 417 2.57 9.99 -14.82
CA SER A 417 3.56 10.11 -15.89
C SER A 417 4.21 11.49 -15.95
N GLU A 418 3.42 12.56 -15.84
CA GLU A 418 3.92 13.94 -15.80
C GLU A 418 4.88 14.14 -14.63
N PHE A 419 4.52 13.67 -13.43
CA PHE A 419 5.39 13.71 -12.26
C PHE A 419 6.70 12.97 -12.51
N ILE A 420 6.65 11.70 -12.93
CA ILE A 420 7.85 10.87 -13.17
C ILE A 420 8.75 11.51 -14.22
N ASN A 421 8.17 12.01 -15.32
CA ASN A 421 8.92 12.71 -16.35
C ASN A 421 9.56 14.00 -15.82
N ARG A 422 8.85 14.76 -14.99
CA ARG A 422 9.36 16.00 -14.41
C ARG A 422 10.54 15.76 -13.46
N VAL A 423 10.47 14.74 -12.61
CA VAL A 423 11.51 14.48 -11.60
C VAL A 423 12.73 13.75 -12.16
N ILE A 424 12.59 12.98 -13.25
CA ILE A 424 13.72 12.29 -13.88
C ILE A 424 14.42 13.18 -14.94
N ASN A 425 13.68 13.87 -15.81
CA ASN A 425 14.31 14.58 -16.94
C ASN A 425 14.89 15.95 -16.53
N SER A 426 14.34 16.56 -15.48
CA SER A 426 14.72 17.91 -15.04
C SER A 426 15.05 17.95 -13.53
N PRO A 427 15.96 17.09 -13.02
CA PRO A 427 16.20 16.96 -11.57
C PRO A 427 16.84 18.20 -10.94
N ASN A 428 17.45 19.07 -11.75
CA ASN A 428 18.09 20.30 -11.31
C ASN A 428 17.20 21.54 -11.47
N GLU A 429 16.06 21.43 -12.14
CA GLU A 429 15.11 22.54 -12.26
C GLU A 429 14.27 22.66 -10.99
N PRO A 430 14.05 23.88 -10.47
CA PRO A 430 13.17 24.10 -9.33
C PRO A 430 11.79 23.50 -9.56
N LEU A 431 11.33 22.68 -8.61
CA LEU A 431 9.97 22.16 -8.64
C LEU A 431 8.97 23.27 -8.30
N PRO A 432 7.74 23.21 -8.84
CA PRO A 432 6.65 24.02 -8.33
C PRO A 432 6.50 23.82 -6.81
N PRO A 433 5.97 24.81 -6.07
CA PRO A 433 5.63 24.64 -4.67
C PRO A 433 4.72 23.42 -4.44
N SER A 434 4.76 22.87 -3.22
CA SER A 434 3.81 21.84 -2.81
C SER A 434 2.37 22.26 -3.12
N SER A 435 1.55 21.33 -3.58
CA SER A 435 0.19 21.61 -4.04
C SER A 435 -0.80 20.55 -3.55
N TYR A 436 -2.04 20.97 -3.31
CA TYR A 436 -3.10 20.14 -2.76
C TYR A 436 -4.35 20.29 -3.61
N ASN A 437 -4.64 19.29 -4.43
CA ASN A 437 -5.61 19.40 -5.51
C ASN A 437 -6.75 18.41 -5.30
N TYR A 438 -7.97 18.90 -5.51
CA TYR A 438 -9.15 18.09 -5.74
C TYR A 438 -9.39 18.00 -7.24
N ILE A 439 -9.52 16.79 -7.77
CA ILE A 439 -9.74 16.56 -9.20
C ILE A 439 -11.15 16.02 -9.37
N ASN A 440 -12.01 16.81 -10.01
CA ASN A 440 -13.40 16.42 -10.22
C ASN A 440 -13.51 15.31 -11.29
N VAL A 441 -14.72 14.75 -11.48
CA VAL A 441 -14.95 13.66 -12.45
C VAL A 441 -14.65 14.05 -13.92
N LYS A 442 -14.50 15.35 -14.21
CA LYS A 442 -14.10 15.88 -15.53
C LYS A 442 -12.58 16.05 -15.68
N GLY A 443 -11.81 15.78 -14.62
CA GLY A 443 -10.36 15.97 -14.59
C GLY A 443 -9.92 17.41 -14.31
N GLU A 444 -10.81 18.28 -13.83
CA GLU A 444 -10.51 19.68 -13.54
C GLU A 444 -9.97 19.85 -12.11
N PHE A 445 -8.95 20.69 -11.98
CA PHE A 445 -8.29 21.00 -10.71
C PHE A 445 -9.09 22.01 -9.90
N ASN A 446 -9.34 21.68 -8.65
CA ASN A 446 -10.06 22.49 -7.68
C ASN A 446 -9.32 22.48 -6.33
N PRO A 447 -9.55 23.45 -5.44
CA PRO A 447 -9.08 23.36 -4.06
C PRO A 447 -9.72 22.17 -3.33
N LEU A 448 -9.04 21.65 -2.31
CA LEU A 448 -9.61 20.65 -1.40
C LEU A 448 -10.95 21.14 -0.80
N LYS A 449 -11.97 20.28 -0.83
CA LYS A 449 -13.26 20.47 -0.14
C LYS A 449 -13.07 20.60 1.38
N GLU A 450 -14.02 21.25 2.06
CA GLU A 450 -13.97 21.42 3.52
C GLU A 450 -13.89 20.10 4.30
N ARG A 451 -14.50 19.02 3.80
CA ARG A 451 -14.41 17.68 4.43
C ARG A 451 -12.96 17.20 4.54
N HIS A 452 -12.13 17.46 3.52
CA HIS A 452 -10.73 17.04 3.48
C HIS A 452 -9.87 17.82 4.49
N LYS A 453 -10.24 19.06 4.78
CA LYS A 453 -9.50 19.92 5.72
C LYS A 453 -9.76 19.55 7.18
N LYS A 454 -10.83 18.81 7.49
CA LYS A 454 -11.19 18.43 8.87
C LYS A 454 -10.09 17.62 9.54
N VAL A 455 -9.46 16.68 8.83
CA VAL A 455 -8.36 15.86 9.39
C VAL A 455 -7.16 16.71 9.81
N LEU A 456 -6.95 17.88 9.22
CA LEU A 456 -5.80 18.73 9.53
C LEU A 456 -5.82 19.29 10.96
N ASN A 457 -6.98 19.24 11.62
CA ASN A 457 -7.16 19.58 13.03
C ASN A 457 -7.35 18.34 13.92
N TRP A 458 -7.10 17.13 13.40
CA TRP A 458 -7.23 15.89 14.15
C TRP A 458 -6.04 15.70 15.10
N GLU A 459 -6.32 15.62 16.39
CA GLU A 459 -5.30 15.54 17.45
C GLU A 459 -4.96 14.09 17.82
N GLU A 460 -5.80 13.14 17.43
CA GLU A 460 -5.68 11.71 17.75
C GLU A 460 -4.89 10.93 16.69
N ILE A 461 -4.07 11.60 15.87
CA ILE A 461 -3.20 10.93 14.90
C ILE A 461 -2.31 9.92 15.64
N GLY A 462 -2.30 8.68 15.17
CA GLY A 462 -1.54 7.59 15.77
C GLY A 462 -2.11 7.09 17.10
N ILE A 463 -3.36 7.42 17.44
CA ILE A 463 -4.09 6.88 18.58
C ILE A 463 -5.21 6.00 18.04
N VAL A 464 -5.20 4.72 18.45
CA VAL A 464 -6.18 3.73 18.00
C VAL A 464 -7.56 4.13 18.55
N PRO A 465 -8.60 4.27 17.69
CA PRO A 465 -9.91 4.68 18.14
C PRO A 465 -10.52 3.70 19.14
N SER A 466 -11.13 4.21 20.21
CA SER A 466 -11.90 3.38 21.14
C SER A 466 -13.19 2.92 20.48
N VAL A 467 -13.26 1.66 20.06
CA VAL A 467 -14.51 1.09 19.54
C VAL A 467 -15.35 0.60 20.72
N THR A 468 -16.41 1.32 21.07
CA THR A 468 -17.39 0.84 22.04
C THR A 468 -18.09 -0.41 21.49
N ARG A 469 -17.96 -1.56 22.17
CA ARG A 469 -18.59 -2.85 21.86
C ARG A 469 -20.13 -2.85 21.83
N ASN A 470 -20.79 -1.73 22.05
CA ASN A 470 -22.24 -1.66 22.14
C ASN A 470 -22.83 -1.44 20.74
N GLU A 471 -23.33 -2.51 20.10
CA GLU A 471 -24.58 -2.56 19.29
C GLU A 471 -24.69 -3.70 18.25
N PHE A 472 -23.76 -4.66 18.15
CA PHE A 472 -23.88 -5.73 17.13
C PHE A 472 -24.05 -7.16 17.62
N ASP A 473 -24.20 -7.36 18.92
CA ASP A 473 -24.54 -8.67 19.49
C ASP A 473 -26.06 -8.88 19.64
N SER A 474 -26.88 -8.37 18.72
CA SER A 474 -28.32 -8.72 18.64
C SER A 474 -29.06 -8.20 17.40
N THR A 475 -28.56 -8.34 16.18
CA THR A 475 -29.46 -8.35 15.01
C THR A 475 -29.13 -9.49 14.07
N SER A 476 -30.11 -10.39 13.95
CA SER A 476 -30.14 -11.52 13.03
C SER A 476 -30.01 -11.03 11.59
N HIS A 477 -28.81 -11.10 11.01
CA HIS A 477 -28.67 -11.12 9.56
C HIS A 477 -28.83 -12.56 9.08
N THR A 478 -30.06 -12.88 8.67
CA THR A 478 -30.32 -13.92 7.66
C THR A 478 -29.73 -13.47 6.32
N SER A 479 -28.40 -13.46 6.22
CA SER A 479 -27.74 -13.53 4.91
C SER A 479 -27.77 -15.00 4.49
N HIS A 480 -28.17 -15.26 3.25
CA HIS A 480 -28.09 -16.59 2.66
C HIS A 480 -26.62 -17.06 2.73
N ARG A 481 -26.34 -17.97 3.66
CA ARG A 481 -25.03 -18.62 3.82
C ARG A 481 -24.69 -19.37 2.54
N LEU A 482 -23.73 -18.87 1.77
CA LEU A 482 -23.02 -19.68 0.80
C LEU A 482 -22.04 -20.58 1.57
N THR A 483 -22.11 -21.89 1.31
CA THR A 483 -21.32 -22.89 2.04
C THR A 483 -19.83 -22.84 1.66
N PRO A 484 -18.91 -23.20 2.58
CA PRO A 484 -17.46 -23.02 2.42
C PRO A 484 -16.81 -23.78 1.25
N LYS A 485 -17.52 -24.72 0.59
CA LYS A 485 -17.02 -25.38 -0.63
C LYS A 485 -17.11 -24.51 -1.88
N LEU A 486 -17.78 -23.35 -1.83
CA LEU A 486 -18.14 -22.57 -3.02
C LEU A 486 -17.17 -21.41 -3.34
N LEU A 487 -16.29 -21.00 -2.42
CA LEU A 487 -15.34 -19.88 -2.61
C LEU A 487 -13.96 -20.31 -3.16
N VAL A 488 -13.65 -21.61 -3.14
CA VAL A 488 -12.37 -22.18 -3.59
C VAL A 488 -12.25 -22.27 -5.13
N SER A 489 -13.16 -21.65 -5.90
CA SER A 489 -13.20 -21.77 -7.38
C SER A 489 -13.14 -20.45 -8.15
N ILE A 490 -12.68 -19.36 -7.52
CA ILE A 490 -12.64 -18.02 -8.14
C ILE A 490 -11.42 -17.80 -9.08
N GLY A 491 -10.59 -18.83 -9.31
CA GLY A 491 -9.53 -18.81 -10.34
C GLY A 491 -9.99 -18.89 -11.81
N ILE A 492 -11.26 -18.56 -12.12
CA ILE A 492 -11.82 -18.64 -13.51
C ILE A 492 -12.39 -17.28 -13.98
N ILE A 493 -12.20 -16.19 -13.24
CA ILE A 493 -12.70 -14.87 -13.68
C ILE A 493 -11.86 -14.25 -14.83
N SER A 494 -10.64 -14.73 -15.06
CA SER A 494 -9.84 -14.38 -16.26
C SER A 494 -10.46 -14.91 -17.56
N VAL A 495 -11.36 -15.91 -17.51
CA VAL A 495 -11.96 -16.53 -18.71
C VAL A 495 -13.33 -15.93 -19.05
N LEU A 496 -14.08 -15.37 -18.08
CA LEU A 496 -15.39 -14.77 -18.35
C LEU A 496 -15.32 -13.29 -18.74
N ALA A 497 -14.21 -12.61 -18.49
CA ALA A 497 -13.89 -11.33 -19.13
C ALA A 497 -13.71 -11.46 -20.66
N TYR A 498 -13.51 -12.69 -21.17
CA TYR A 498 -13.35 -12.97 -22.60
C TYR A 498 -14.67 -13.28 -23.34
N ILE A 499 -15.79 -13.46 -22.62
CA ILE A 499 -17.10 -13.79 -23.24
C ILE A 499 -17.95 -12.52 -23.52
N LEU A 500 -17.44 -11.33 -23.17
CA LEU A 500 -18.09 -10.04 -23.44
C LEU A 500 -17.17 -9.00 -24.13
N TYR A 501 -16.10 -9.48 -24.78
CA TYR A 501 -15.34 -8.70 -25.78
C TYR A 501 -15.69 -9.16 -27.20
#